data_AF-G3HJF3-F1
#
_entry.id   AF-G3HJF3-F1
#
_cell.length_a   1.000
_cell.length_b   1.000
_cell.length_c   1.000
_cell.angle_alpha   90.00
_cell.angle_beta   90.00
_cell.angle_gamma   90.00
#
_symmetry.space_group_name_H-M   'P 1'
#
loop_
_entity.id
_entity.type
_entity.pdbx_description
1 polymer ?
#
loop_
_entity_poly.entity_id
_entity_poly.type
_entity_poly.pdbx_seq_one_letter_code
_entity_poly.pdbx_strand_id
1 'polypeptide(L)'
;MGEFSVCDSVSVWVGDKTTATDIKGKEVTVLGEVNINNSVFKQYFFETKCRAPNPVESGCRGIDSKHWNSYCTTTHTFVKALTTDDKQAAWRFIRIDTACVCVLSRKAARRG
;
A
#
# COMPACT_ATOMS: atom_id res chain seq x y z
N MET A 1 18.33 16.12 -17.06
CA MET A 1 17.37 16.79 -16.15
C MET A 1 16.97 15.79 -15.08
N GLY A 2 16.84 16.21 -13.83
CA GLY A 2 16.52 15.32 -12.69
C GLY A 2 15.14 15.62 -12.15
N GLU A 3 14.24 14.65 -12.25
CA GLU A 3 12.92 14.67 -11.62
C GLU A 3 12.96 13.75 -10.40
N PHE A 4 12.39 14.20 -9.29
CA PHE A 4 12.38 13.46 -8.03
C PHE A 4 11.00 13.55 -7.39
N SER A 5 10.53 12.43 -6.82
CA SER A 5 9.27 12.40 -6.09
C SER A 5 9.40 13.10 -4.74
N VAL A 6 8.26 13.50 -4.18
CA VAL A 6 8.16 14.06 -2.81
C VAL A 6 8.41 12.98 -1.75
N CYS A 7 7.96 11.75 -2.03
CA CYS A 7 8.15 10.56 -1.20
C CYS A 7 8.79 9.46 -2.05
N ASP A 8 9.87 8.86 -1.55
CA ASP A 8 10.49 7.73 -2.23
C ASP A 8 9.65 6.46 -1.99
N SER A 9 9.37 5.70 -3.05
CA SER A 9 8.60 4.46 -2.99
C SER A 9 9.43 3.25 -3.42
N VAL A 10 9.01 2.07 -2.97
CA VAL A 10 9.53 0.79 -3.43
C VAL A 10 8.35 -0.03 -3.95
N SER A 11 8.50 -0.57 -5.16
CA SER A 11 7.48 -1.40 -5.81
C SER A 11 8.02 -2.79 -6.08
N VAL A 12 7.22 -3.82 -5.81
CA VAL A 12 7.60 -5.22 -5.98
C VAL A 12 6.40 -6.07 -6.41
N TRP A 13 6.65 -7.08 -7.22
CA TRP A 13 5.68 -8.15 -7.49
C TRP A 13 5.74 -9.19 -6.37
N VAL A 14 4.67 -9.31 -5.59
CA VAL A 14 4.54 -10.26 -4.47
C VAL A 14 3.77 -11.48 -4.95
N GLY A 15 4.42 -12.65 -4.97
CA GLY A 15 3.82 -13.93 -5.39
C GLY A 15 3.58 -14.92 -4.23
N ASP A 16 4.09 -14.61 -3.05
CA ASP A 16 4.04 -15.41 -1.82
C ASP A 16 3.10 -14.80 -0.77
N LYS A 17 2.14 -13.98 -1.21
CA LYS A 17 1.16 -13.35 -0.32
C LYS A 17 0.23 -14.41 0.27
N THR A 18 0.22 -14.54 1.60
CA THR A 18 -0.61 -15.52 2.32
C THR A 18 -1.81 -14.90 3.03
N THR A 19 -1.74 -13.62 3.39
CA THR A 19 -2.81 -12.91 4.10
C THR A 19 -3.11 -11.56 3.45
N ALA A 20 -4.38 -11.16 3.52
CA ALA A 20 -4.84 -9.84 3.12
C ALA A 20 -6.10 -9.42 3.88
N THR A 21 -6.42 -8.14 3.83
CA THR A 21 -7.70 -7.61 4.34
C THR A 21 -8.66 -7.48 3.18
N ASP A 22 -9.87 -8.02 3.29
CA ASP A 22 -10.91 -7.84 2.28
C ASP A 22 -11.54 -6.44 2.32
N ILE A 23 -12.39 -6.12 1.33
CA ILE A 23 -13.08 -4.82 1.26
C ILE A 23 -14.04 -4.56 2.43
N LYS A 24 -14.45 -5.59 3.17
CA LYS A 24 -15.28 -5.48 4.38
C LYS A 24 -14.43 -5.31 5.64
N GLY A 25 -13.11 -5.25 5.52
CA GLY A 25 -12.19 -5.12 6.65
C GLY A 25 -11.86 -6.43 7.35
N LYS A 26 -12.25 -7.59 6.79
CA LYS A 26 -11.98 -8.91 7.37
C LYS A 26 -10.65 -9.45 6.88
N GLU A 27 -9.86 -10.04 7.77
CA GLU A 27 -8.67 -10.80 7.39
C GLU A 27 -9.05 -12.09 6.65
N VAL A 28 -8.36 -12.36 5.54
CA VAL A 28 -8.58 -13.53 4.68
C VAL A 28 -7.24 -14.11 4.22
N THR A 29 -7.21 -15.41 3.98
CA THR A 29 -6.02 -16.10 3.47
C THR A 29 -6.02 -16.05 1.94
N VAL A 30 -4.92 -15.62 1.35
CA VAL A 30 -4.72 -15.60 -0.11
C VAL A 30 -4.19 -16.96 -0.55
N LEU A 31 -4.82 -17.54 -1.58
CA LEU A 31 -4.41 -18.83 -2.13
C LEU A 31 -3.30 -18.63 -3.16
N GLY A 32 -2.03 -18.75 -2.76
CA GLY A 32 -0.87 -18.45 -3.61
C GLY A 32 -0.79 -19.29 -4.89
N GLU A 33 -1.13 -20.58 -4.80
CA GLU A 33 -1.26 -21.50 -5.93
C GLU A 33 -2.66 -22.10 -5.95
N VAL A 34 -3.32 -22.07 -7.10
CA VAL A 34 -4.67 -22.58 -7.29
C VAL A 34 -4.68 -23.51 -8.50
N ASN A 35 -5.13 -24.75 -8.31
CA ASN A 35 -5.36 -25.67 -9.43
C ASN A 35 -6.80 -25.52 -9.92
N ILE A 36 -6.97 -24.98 -11.13
CA ILE A 36 -8.26 -24.85 -11.81
C ILE A 36 -8.15 -25.61 -13.14
N ASN A 37 -9.00 -26.61 -13.35
CA ASN A 37 -9.03 -27.42 -14.58
C ASN A 37 -7.65 -27.99 -14.99
N ASN A 38 -6.93 -28.57 -14.01
CA ASN A 38 -5.61 -29.17 -14.20
C ASN A 38 -4.51 -28.15 -14.60
N SER A 39 -4.78 -26.85 -14.44
CA SER A 39 -3.84 -25.76 -14.65
C SER A 39 -3.55 -25.08 -13.30
N VAL A 40 -2.27 -24.90 -12.99
CA VAL A 40 -1.83 -24.22 -11.76
C VAL A 40 -1.68 -22.73 -12.04
N PHE A 41 -2.47 -21.92 -11.33
CA PHE A 41 -2.42 -20.47 -11.40
C PHE A 41 -1.75 -19.90 -10.15
N LYS A 42 -0.82 -18.97 -10.35
CA LYS A 42 -0.21 -18.17 -9.29
C LYS A 42 -0.81 -16.77 -9.27
N GLN A 43 -1.05 -16.25 -8.08
CA GLN A 43 -1.53 -14.88 -7.89
C GLN A 43 -0.35 -13.96 -7.56
N TYR A 44 -0.15 -12.92 -8.38
CA TYR A 44 0.86 -11.90 -8.16
C TYR A 44 0.22 -10.54 -7.89
N PHE A 45 0.77 -9.80 -6.94
CA PHE A 45 0.29 -8.47 -6.56
C PHE A 45 1.42 -7.46 -6.72
N PHE A 46 1.18 -6.40 -7.49
CA PHE A 46 2.14 -5.30 -7.59
C PHE A 46 1.94 -4.35 -6.42
N GLU A 47 2.73 -4.53 -5.37
CA GLU A 47 2.66 -3.71 -4.16
C GLU A 47 3.66 -2.57 -4.20
N THR A 48 3.21 -1.36 -3.91
CA THR A 48 4.06 -0.17 -3.77
C THR A 48 3.91 0.45 -2.39
N LYS A 49 5.02 0.55 -1.66
CA LYS A 49 5.07 1.10 -0.29
C LYS A 49 6.00 2.30 -0.21
N CYS A 50 5.81 3.13 0.82
CA CYS A 50 6.79 4.16 1.16
C CYS A 50 8.12 3.54 1.62
N ARG A 51 9.23 4.06 1.10
CA ARG A 51 10.58 3.67 1.57
C ARG A 51 10.83 4.13 3.01
N ALA A 52 10.38 5.34 3.33
CA ALA A 52 10.46 5.92 4.66
C ALA A 52 9.24 6.81 4.90
N PRO A 53 8.75 6.92 6.16
CA PRO A 53 7.68 7.86 6.49
C PRO A 53 8.14 9.32 6.37
N ASN A 54 9.43 9.61 6.58
CA ASN A 54 10.02 10.94 6.46
C ASN A 54 11.28 10.88 5.57
N PRO A 55 11.21 11.23 4.27
CA PRO A 55 12.37 11.23 3.37
C PRO A 55 13.41 12.32 3.71
N VAL A 56 13.02 13.35 4.47
CA VAL A 56 13.91 14.35 5.08
C VAL A 56 13.50 14.58 6.54
N GLU A 57 14.36 15.20 7.35
CA GLU A 57 14.07 15.44 8.78
C GLU A 57 12.76 16.21 9.02
N SER A 58 12.41 17.13 8.11
CA SER A 58 11.18 17.93 8.20
C SER A 58 9.92 17.24 7.66
N GLY A 59 9.99 15.96 7.28
CA GLY A 59 8.90 15.20 6.68
C GLY A 59 9.14 14.90 5.20
N CYS A 60 8.19 15.27 4.34
CA CYS A 60 8.26 15.08 2.90
C CYS A 60 9.25 16.04 2.21
N ARG A 61 9.85 15.61 1.08
CA ARG A 61 10.82 16.42 0.31
C ARG A 61 10.12 17.62 -0.36
N GLY A 62 10.69 18.81 -0.22
CA GLY A 62 10.22 20.01 -0.90
C GLY A 62 8.96 20.67 -0.31
N ILE A 63 8.50 20.22 0.86
CA ILE A 63 7.39 20.86 1.58
C ILE A 63 7.89 22.05 2.40
N ASP A 64 7.10 23.13 2.41
CA ASP A 64 7.30 24.28 3.30
C ASP A 64 7.07 23.88 4.77
N SER A 65 8.17 23.44 5.39
CA SER A 65 8.18 22.98 6.78
C SER A 65 7.98 24.10 7.80
N LYS A 66 7.94 25.37 7.40
CA LYS A 66 7.59 26.48 8.31
C LYS A 66 6.10 26.45 8.66
N HIS A 67 5.26 26.13 7.68
CA HIS A 67 3.80 26.20 7.82
C HIS A 67 3.12 24.82 7.88
N TRP A 68 3.80 23.76 7.42
CA TRP A 68 3.22 22.42 7.32
C TRP A 68 4.03 21.39 8.10
N ASN A 69 3.32 20.49 8.79
CA ASN A 69 3.83 19.17 9.10
C ASN A 69 3.53 18.27 7.91
N SER A 70 4.41 17.31 7.64
CA SER A 70 4.21 16.38 6.53
C SER A 70 4.79 15.01 6.84
N TYR A 71 4.19 13.96 6.29
CA TYR A 71 4.70 12.59 6.34
C TYR A 71 4.22 11.82 5.11
N CYS A 72 5.01 10.84 4.71
CA CYS A 72 4.71 9.91 3.64
C CYS A 72 3.91 8.73 4.18
N THR A 73 2.82 8.36 3.49
CA THR A 73 1.99 7.21 3.85
C THR A 73 1.64 6.38 2.62
N THR A 74 1.50 5.08 2.83
CA THR A 74 1.12 4.15 1.79
C THR A 74 -0.39 4.22 1.59
N THR A 75 -0.83 4.45 0.36
CA THR A 75 -2.24 4.33 -0.03
C THR A 75 -2.55 2.91 -0.47
N HIS A 76 -3.82 2.53 -0.42
CA HIS A 76 -4.26 1.21 -0.82
C HIS A 76 -5.23 1.26 -1.99
N THR A 77 -5.26 0.17 -2.76
CA THR A 77 -6.32 -0.14 -3.72
C THR A 77 -6.92 -1.51 -3.41
N PHE A 78 -8.03 -1.84 -4.07
CA PHE A 78 -8.67 -3.14 -3.95
C PHE A 78 -8.56 -3.91 -5.27
N VAL A 79 -7.99 -5.11 -5.21
CA VAL A 79 -7.86 -6.01 -6.37
C VAL A 79 -8.60 -7.31 -6.12
N LYS A 80 -9.07 -7.94 -7.20
CA LYS A 80 -9.75 -9.23 -7.10
C LYS A 80 -8.72 -10.35 -6.91
N ALA A 81 -8.86 -11.13 -5.84
CA ALA A 81 -8.02 -12.26 -5.54
C ALA A 81 -8.87 -13.45 -5.10
N LEU A 82 -8.40 -14.66 -5.39
CA LEU A 82 -8.96 -15.87 -4.82
C LEU A 82 -8.44 -16.04 -3.40
N THR A 83 -9.36 -16.00 -2.45
CA THR A 83 -9.06 -16.09 -1.02
C THR A 83 -9.92 -17.14 -0.37
N THR A 84 -9.51 -17.61 0.80
CA THR A 84 -10.34 -18.42 1.68
C THR A 84 -10.54 -17.69 3.00
N ASP A 85 -11.77 -17.67 3.49
CA ASP A 85 -11.99 -17.68 4.94
C ASP A 85 -12.14 -19.14 5.36
N ASP A 86 -12.01 -19.48 6.65
CA ASP A 86 -11.88 -20.86 7.19
C ASP A 86 -12.89 -21.91 6.68
N LYS A 87 -13.91 -21.50 5.94
CA LYS A 87 -14.99 -22.33 5.41
C LYS A 87 -15.09 -22.33 3.89
N GLN A 88 -14.71 -21.25 3.20
CA GLN A 88 -14.98 -21.13 1.76
C GLN A 88 -13.95 -20.30 0.99
N ALA A 89 -13.41 -20.93 -0.06
CA ALA A 89 -12.69 -20.26 -1.13
C ALA A 89 -13.67 -19.46 -2.01
N ALA A 90 -13.40 -18.16 -2.18
CA ALA A 90 -14.19 -17.28 -3.02
C ALA A 90 -13.33 -16.14 -3.56
N TRP A 91 -13.76 -15.57 -4.69
CA TRP A 91 -13.17 -14.34 -5.20
C TRP A 91 -13.60 -13.16 -4.33
N ARG A 92 -12.64 -12.49 -3.71
CA ARG A 92 -12.88 -11.30 -2.89
C ARG A 92 -12.02 -10.15 -3.38
N PHE A 93 -12.47 -8.92 -3.13
CA PHE A 93 -11.60 -7.75 -3.27
C PHE A 93 -10.73 -7.65 -2.03
N ILE A 94 -9.41 -7.67 -2.22
CA ILE A 94 -8.42 -7.53 -1.16
C ILE A 94 -7.67 -6.21 -1.28
N ARG A 95 -7.33 -5.64 -0.13
CA ARG A 95 -6.53 -4.43 0.00
C ARG A 95 -5.07 -4.75 -0.30
N ILE A 96 -4.46 -4.00 -1.22
CA ILE A 96 -3.02 -4.03 -1.49
C ILE A 96 -2.44 -2.61 -1.47
N ASP A 97 -1.16 -2.50 -1.15
CA ASP A 97 -0.42 -1.24 -1.15
C ASP A 97 -0.17 -0.78 -2.59
N THR A 98 -0.56 0.45 -2.95
CA THR A 98 -0.58 0.88 -4.37
C THR A 98 0.30 2.09 -4.69
N ALA A 99 0.62 2.93 -3.71
CA ALA A 99 1.44 4.11 -3.91
C ALA A 99 1.92 4.67 -2.57
N CYS A 100 2.95 5.52 -2.61
CA CYS A 100 3.38 6.34 -1.49
C CYS A 100 3.05 7.81 -1.75
N VAL A 101 2.31 8.44 -0.85
CA VAL A 101 1.86 9.84 -1.01
C VAL A 101 2.28 10.68 0.19
N CYS A 102 2.46 11.98 -0.02
CA CYS A 102 2.71 12.93 1.06
C CYS A 102 1.40 13.48 1.60
N VAL A 103 1.21 13.44 2.92
CA VAL A 103 0.09 14.05 3.63
C VAL A 103 0.57 15.31 4.34
N LEU A 104 -0.22 16.38 4.27
CA LEU A 104 0.06 17.66 4.91
C LEU A 104 -0.91 17.93 6.05
N SER A 105 -0.42 18.51 7.13
CA SER A 105 -1.26 19.14 8.17
C SER A 105 -0.69 20.50 8.56
N ARG A 106 -1.57 21.49 8.73
CA ARG A 106 -1.16 22.87 9.00
C ARG A 106 -0.61 22.97 10.43
N LYS A 107 0.56 23.58 10.60
CA LYS A 107 1.09 23.92 11.92
C LYS A 107 0.20 24.98 12.58
N ALA A 108 -0.06 24.86 13.87
CA ALA A 108 -0.75 25.91 14.61
C ALA A 108 0.08 27.19 14.52
N ALA A 109 -0.58 28.32 14.20
CA ALA A 109 0.08 29.61 14.27
C ALA A 109 0.55 29.84 15.71
N ARG A 110 1.85 30.06 15.91
CA ARG A 110 2.34 30.58 17.18
C ARG A 110 1.73 31.97 17.32
N ARG A 111 0.72 32.12 18.18
CA ARG A 111 0.34 33.44 18.70
C ARG A 111 1.53 33.90 19.52
N GLY A 112 2.31 34.80 18.94
CA GLY A 112 3.25 35.63 19.69
C GLY A 112 2.49 36.66 20.50
#